data_AF-A0A2P8B1F6-F1
#
_entry.id   AF-A0A2P8B1F6-F1
#
_cell.length_a   1.000
_cell.length_b   1.000
_cell.length_c   1.000
_cell.angle_alpha   90.00
_cell.angle_beta   90.00
_cell.angle_gamma   90.00
#
_symmetry.space_group_name_H-M   'P 1'
#
loop_
_entity.id
_entity.type
_entity.pdbx_description
1 polymer ?
#
loop_
_entity_poly.entity_id
_entity_poly.type
_entity_poly.pdbx_seq_one_letter_code
_entity_poly.pdbx_strand_id
1 'polypeptide(L)'
;MPADKAAYRLEATVTRGAPDTLSTSVSVAWTFTSAHTSTPERLPLTTARPTPALDGTNTARAGRTMTIPVRLDQQAGSAAAPGCTLGVAASFDDGRTWTALPVSHGVARITHPRRPGFVSLRLTATDTAGNTVTETIQRAYRIA
;
A
#
# COMPACT_ATOMS: atom_id res chain seq x y z
N MET A 1 -3.25 -1.93 26.67
CA MET A 1 -3.69 -3.15 25.95
C MET A 1 -4.36 -4.07 26.95
N PRO A 2 -5.48 -4.76 26.62
CA PRO A 2 -6.00 -5.84 27.46
C PRO A 2 -4.91 -6.88 27.78
N ALA A 3 -5.04 -7.54 28.94
CA ALA A 3 -4.02 -8.45 29.46
C ALA A 3 -3.76 -9.66 28.54
N ASP A 4 -4.81 -10.11 27.85
CA ASP A 4 -4.76 -11.30 26.99
C ASP A 4 -4.38 -10.98 25.54
N LYS A 5 -3.81 -12.00 24.87
CA LYS A 5 -3.47 -11.95 23.45
C LYS A 5 -4.74 -11.76 22.61
N ALA A 6 -4.76 -10.70 21.80
CA ALA A 6 -5.91 -10.36 20.96
C ALA A 6 -5.49 -9.82 19.59
N ALA A 7 -6.41 -9.83 18.64
CA ALA A 7 -6.25 -9.16 17.35
C ALA A 7 -6.62 -7.68 17.49
N TYR A 8 -5.77 -6.81 16.94
CA TYR A 8 -5.93 -5.36 16.96
C TYR A 8 -5.98 -4.84 15.53
N ARG A 9 -6.72 -3.75 15.35
CA ARG A 9 -6.75 -2.98 14.11
C ARG A 9 -6.25 -1.56 14.38
N LEU A 10 -5.25 -1.15 13.63
CA LEU A 10 -4.72 0.22 13.65
C LEU A 10 -4.99 0.86 12.30
N GLU A 11 -5.47 2.10 12.30
CA GLU A 11 -5.73 2.86 11.08
C GLU A 11 -5.08 4.23 11.14
N ALA A 12 -4.50 4.64 10.03
CA ALA A 12 -3.95 5.98 9.84
C ALA A 12 -4.44 6.53 8.50
N THR A 13 -4.80 7.81 8.47
CA THR A 13 -5.15 8.50 7.23
C THR A 13 -4.50 9.88 7.22
N VAL A 14 -3.93 10.23 6.06
CA VAL A 14 -3.37 11.55 5.78
C VAL A 14 -4.06 12.09 4.53
N THR A 15 -4.52 13.34 4.58
CA THR A 15 -5.18 14.01 3.46
C THR A 15 -4.43 15.29 3.08
N ARG A 16 -4.38 15.59 1.78
CA ARG A 16 -3.88 16.85 1.22
C ARG A 16 -4.95 17.50 0.36
N GLY A 17 -5.10 18.82 0.52
CA GLY A 17 -5.99 19.65 -0.26
C GLY A 17 -5.26 20.48 -1.32
N ALA A 18 -5.98 21.37 -1.99
CA ALA A 18 -5.38 22.27 -2.99
C ALA A 18 -4.18 23.05 -2.40
N PRO A 19 -3.11 23.28 -3.18
CA PRO A 19 -2.97 23.02 -4.62
C PRO A 19 -2.58 21.58 -5.01
N ASP A 20 -2.43 20.67 -4.05
CA ASP A 20 -1.99 19.30 -4.33
C ASP A 20 -3.07 18.48 -5.05
N THR A 21 -2.70 17.85 -6.16
CA THR A 21 -3.60 17.02 -6.97
C THR A 21 -3.25 15.53 -6.97
N LEU A 22 -2.08 15.19 -6.42
CA LEU A 22 -1.58 13.82 -6.27
C LEU A 22 -1.51 13.43 -4.79
N SER A 23 -1.69 12.14 -4.51
CA SER A 23 -1.68 11.61 -3.14
C SER A 23 -2.58 12.43 -2.20
N THR A 24 -3.78 12.78 -2.70
CA THR A 24 -4.77 13.63 -2.00
C THR A 24 -5.30 12.96 -0.74
N SER A 25 -5.23 11.62 -0.69
CA SER A 25 -5.46 10.83 0.51
C SER A 25 -4.58 9.59 0.49
N VAL A 26 -3.95 9.29 1.61
CA VAL A 26 -3.27 8.03 1.88
C VAL A 26 -3.89 7.45 3.15
N SER A 27 -4.45 6.24 3.04
CA SER A 27 -5.03 5.51 4.17
C SER A 27 -4.35 4.17 4.32
N VAL A 28 -4.00 3.81 5.54
CA VAL A 28 -3.39 2.51 5.85
C VAL A 28 -4.14 1.89 7.02
N ALA A 29 -4.51 0.63 6.87
CA ALA A 29 -5.12 -0.19 7.91
C ALA A 29 -4.28 -1.44 8.14
N TRP A 30 -3.89 -1.67 9.38
CA TRP A 30 -3.18 -2.86 9.82
C TRP A 30 -4.08 -3.72 10.69
N THR A 31 -4.00 -5.04 10.53
CA THR A 31 -4.52 -6.00 11.52
C THR A 31 -3.36 -6.83 12.02
N PHE A 32 -3.19 -6.92 13.34
CA PHE A 32 -2.09 -7.67 13.93
C PHE A 32 -2.47 -8.27 15.28
N THR A 33 -1.75 -9.30 15.70
CA THR A 33 -1.93 -9.87 17.03
C THR A 33 -0.94 -9.26 18.03
N SER A 34 -1.41 -8.88 19.21
CA SER A 34 -0.57 -8.33 20.28
C SER A 34 -1.11 -8.75 21.66
N ALA A 35 -0.32 -8.58 22.71
CA ALA A 35 -0.68 -8.82 24.09
C ALA A 35 -0.08 -7.72 24.97
N HIS A 36 -0.58 -7.55 26.20
CA HIS A 36 0.05 -6.62 27.14
C HIS A 36 1.44 -7.12 27.54
N THR A 37 2.43 -6.23 27.51
CA THR A 37 3.80 -6.48 27.95
C THR A 37 4.18 -5.48 29.04
N SER A 38 5.01 -5.90 30.00
CA SER A 38 5.53 -5.00 31.05
C SER A 38 6.57 -4.01 30.53
N THR A 39 7.19 -4.31 29.39
CA THR A 39 8.14 -3.47 28.67
C THR A 39 7.62 -3.13 27.28
N PRO A 40 7.82 -1.90 26.76
CA PRO A 40 7.39 -1.55 25.41
C PRO A 40 8.00 -2.46 24.34
N GLU A 41 7.14 -3.09 23.55
CA GLU A 41 7.52 -3.90 22.38
C GLU A 41 7.08 -3.23 21.07
N ARG A 42 7.81 -3.53 20.00
CA ARG A 42 7.49 -3.02 18.67
C ARG A 42 6.34 -3.82 18.06
N LEU A 43 5.32 -3.12 17.56
CA LEU A 43 4.19 -3.75 16.90
C LEU A 43 4.62 -4.42 15.59
N PRO A 44 4.07 -5.60 15.25
CA PRO A 44 4.41 -6.34 14.03
C PRO A 44 3.71 -5.75 12.80
N LEU A 45 4.03 -4.49 12.48
CA LEU A 45 3.45 -3.76 11.36
C LEU A 45 4.32 -3.92 10.11
N THR A 46 3.67 -4.17 8.97
CA THR A 46 4.30 -4.18 7.65
C THR A 46 3.89 -2.94 6.87
N THR A 47 4.83 -2.26 6.21
CA THR A 47 4.55 -1.11 5.33
C THR A 47 4.80 -1.50 3.88
N ALA A 48 3.93 -1.09 2.95
CA ALA A 48 4.07 -1.40 1.53
C ALA A 48 4.45 -0.16 0.72
N ARG A 49 5.67 -0.11 0.20
CA ARG A 49 6.22 1.06 -0.49
C ARG A 49 6.31 0.82 -2.00
N PRO A 50 5.31 1.27 -2.80
CA PRO A 50 5.42 1.24 -4.26
C PRO A 50 6.43 2.28 -4.76
N THR A 51 7.18 1.94 -5.81
CA THR A 51 8.12 2.86 -6.49
C THR A 51 7.90 2.81 -8.01
N PRO A 52 6.79 3.34 -8.53
CA PRO A 52 6.54 3.40 -9.97
C PRO A 52 7.62 4.23 -10.69
N ALA A 53 7.98 3.83 -11.91
CA ALA A 53 8.93 4.56 -12.75
C ALA A 53 8.24 5.74 -13.45
N LEU A 54 8.18 6.88 -12.76
CA LEU A 54 7.51 8.11 -13.22
C LEU A 54 8.53 9.16 -13.68
N ASP A 55 8.07 10.14 -14.45
CA ASP A 55 8.87 11.34 -14.76
C ASP A 55 8.92 12.34 -13.57
N GLY A 56 9.68 13.43 -13.73
CA GLY A 56 9.85 14.47 -12.71
C GLY A 56 8.57 15.23 -12.33
N THR A 57 7.44 14.95 -13.00
CA THR A 57 6.12 15.50 -12.70
C THR A 57 5.16 14.45 -12.13
N ASN A 58 5.70 13.30 -11.69
CA ASN A 58 4.94 12.13 -11.24
C ASN A 58 3.93 11.63 -12.31
N THR A 59 4.37 11.60 -13.56
CA THR A 59 3.55 11.15 -14.69
C THR A 59 4.11 9.90 -15.35
N ALA A 60 3.21 9.01 -15.76
CA ALA A 60 3.48 7.88 -16.61
C ALA A 60 2.81 8.05 -17.98
N ARG A 61 3.36 7.38 -19.00
CA ARG A 61 2.80 7.45 -20.36
C ARG A 61 1.46 6.72 -20.48
N ALA A 62 0.48 7.36 -21.13
CA ALA A 62 -0.79 6.76 -21.49
C ALA A 62 -0.62 5.61 -22.50
N GLY A 63 -1.50 4.61 -22.41
CA GLY A 63 -1.50 3.46 -23.32
C GLY A 63 -0.27 2.56 -23.26
N ARG A 64 0.58 2.72 -22.24
CA ARG A 64 1.80 1.92 -22.05
C ARG A 64 1.70 1.03 -20.82
N THR A 65 2.39 -0.09 -20.89
CA THR A 65 2.60 -0.97 -19.73
C THR A 65 3.81 -0.48 -18.95
N MET A 66 3.69 -0.51 -17.62
CA MET A 66 4.73 -0.12 -16.67
C MET A 66 4.82 -1.16 -15.55
N THR A 67 5.99 -1.27 -14.93
CA THR A 67 6.21 -2.06 -13.72
C THR A 67 6.26 -1.17 -12.49
N ILE A 68 5.74 -1.67 -11.37
CA ILE A 68 5.75 -1.00 -10.08
C ILE A 68 6.39 -1.97 -9.07
N PRO A 69 7.70 -1.83 -8.81
CA PRO A 69 8.32 -2.48 -7.67
C PRO A 69 7.65 -2.04 -6.37
N VAL A 70 7.44 -2.97 -5.45
CA VAL A 70 6.90 -2.72 -4.12
C VAL A 70 7.85 -3.32 -3.10
N ARG A 71 8.35 -2.50 -2.18
CA ARG A 71 9.11 -2.97 -1.02
C ARG A 71 8.18 -3.16 0.16
N LEU A 72 8.37 -4.25 0.88
CA LEU A 72 7.69 -4.51 2.14
C LEU A 72 8.69 -4.28 3.26
N ASP A 73 8.42 -3.27 4.08
CA ASP A 73 9.28 -2.88 5.20
C ASP A 73 8.62 -3.32 6.51
N GLN A 74 9.33 -4.10 7.32
CA GLN A 74 8.93 -4.48 8.67
C GLN A 74 9.91 -3.85 9.66
N GLN A 75 9.40 -3.46 10.83
CA GLN A 75 10.26 -2.83 11.83
C GLN A 75 11.24 -3.85 12.43
N ALA A 76 12.53 -3.55 12.38
CA ALA A 76 13.56 -4.41 12.97
C ALA A 76 13.31 -4.64 14.46
N GLY A 77 13.34 -5.91 14.89
CA GLY A 77 13.03 -6.32 16.26
C GLY A 77 11.53 -6.34 16.60
N SER A 78 10.63 -6.20 15.62
CA SER A 78 9.22 -6.53 15.80
C SER A 78 8.98 -8.04 15.62
N ALA A 79 7.84 -8.52 16.12
CA ALA A 79 7.39 -9.90 15.92
C ALA A 79 6.69 -10.12 14.55
N ALA A 80 6.92 -9.25 13.57
CA ALA A 80 6.35 -9.41 12.23
C ALA A 80 6.96 -10.64 11.57
N ALA A 81 6.13 -11.49 10.97
CA ALA A 81 6.62 -12.73 10.41
C ALA A 81 7.23 -12.50 9.02
N PRO A 82 8.27 -13.25 8.62
CA PRO A 82 8.81 -13.15 7.27
C PRO A 82 7.85 -13.74 6.25
N GLY A 83 8.12 -13.48 4.97
CA GLY A 83 7.39 -14.08 3.85
C GLY A 83 5.98 -13.51 3.71
N CYS A 84 5.88 -12.32 3.12
CA CYS A 84 4.59 -11.69 2.87
C CYS A 84 4.04 -12.04 1.49
N THR A 85 2.75 -12.36 1.43
CA THR A 85 2.00 -12.39 0.16
C THR A 85 1.58 -10.97 -0.19
N LEU A 86 2.02 -10.46 -1.34
CA LEU A 86 1.70 -9.11 -1.83
C LEU A 86 0.57 -9.15 -2.86
N GLY A 87 -0.43 -8.29 -2.67
CA GLY A 87 -1.44 -7.94 -3.66
C GLY A 87 -1.34 -6.47 -4.03
N VAL A 88 -1.58 -6.15 -5.30
CA VAL A 88 -1.65 -4.77 -5.79
C VAL A 88 -2.86 -4.64 -6.70
N ALA A 89 -3.65 -3.59 -6.50
CA ALA A 89 -4.75 -3.22 -7.37
C ALA A 89 -4.63 -1.74 -7.78
N ALA A 90 -5.12 -1.43 -8.97
CA ALA A 90 -5.17 -0.07 -9.49
C ALA A 90 -6.60 0.36 -9.78
N SER A 91 -6.84 1.65 -9.63
CA SER A 91 -8.07 2.32 -10.01
C SER A 91 -7.75 3.49 -10.95
N PHE A 92 -8.60 3.68 -11.95
CA PHE A 92 -8.52 4.77 -12.94
C PHE A 92 -9.73 5.71 -12.85
N ASP A 93 -10.52 5.61 -11.78
CA ASP A 93 -11.77 6.33 -11.53
C ASP A 93 -11.88 6.82 -10.08
N ASP A 94 -10.75 7.27 -9.52
CA ASP A 94 -10.62 7.81 -8.15
C ASP A 94 -11.05 6.81 -7.05
N GLY A 95 -10.74 5.53 -7.24
CA GLY A 95 -10.93 4.48 -6.25
C GLY A 95 -12.34 3.89 -6.21
N ARG A 96 -13.20 4.18 -7.21
CA ARG A 96 -14.55 3.61 -7.30
C ARG A 96 -14.51 2.15 -7.71
N THR A 97 -13.68 1.82 -8.69
CA THR A 97 -13.45 0.43 -9.14
C THR A 97 -11.96 0.08 -9.03
N TRP A 98 -11.68 -1.18 -8.71
CA TRP A 98 -10.33 -1.69 -8.47
C TRP A 98 -10.06 -2.90 -9.36
N THR A 99 -8.98 -2.84 -10.13
CA THR A 99 -8.51 -3.94 -10.97
C THR A 99 -7.25 -4.54 -10.33
N ALA A 100 -7.28 -5.83 -10.02
CA ALA A 100 -6.10 -6.54 -9.52
C ALA A 100 -5.00 -6.56 -10.60
N LEU A 101 -3.77 -6.28 -10.19
CA LEU A 101 -2.60 -6.33 -11.05
C LEU A 101 -1.86 -7.67 -10.86
N PRO A 102 -1.31 -8.24 -11.94
CA PRO A 102 -0.37 -9.35 -11.79
C PRO A 102 0.88 -8.88 -11.05
N VAL A 103 1.28 -9.64 -10.03
CA VAL A 103 2.46 -9.39 -9.20
C VAL A 103 3.40 -10.59 -9.31
N SER A 104 4.69 -10.33 -9.55
CA SER A 104 5.74 -11.35 -9.53
C SER A 104 6.99 -10.79 -8.88
N HIS A 105 7.57 -11.54 -7.93
CA HIS A 105 8.77 -11.15 -7.19
C HIS A 105 8.72 -9.72 -6.61
N GLY A 106 7.58 -9.31 -6.05
CA GLY A 106 7.39 -7.97 -5.49
C GLY A 106 7.19 -6.85 -6.53
N VAL A 107 7.02 -7.19 -7.81
CA VAL A 107 6.82 -6.24 -8.90
C VAL A 107 5.43 -6.42 -9.50
N ALA A 108 4.60 -5.38 -9.42
CA ALA A 108 3.31 -5.35 -10.10
C ALA A 108 3.46 -4.86 -11.54
N ARG A 109 2.65 -5.37 -12.46
CA ARG A 109 2.59 -4.89 -13.85
C ARG A 109 1.24 -4.26 -14.15
N ILE A 110 1.26 -3.02 -14.62
CA ILE A 110 0.05 -2.23 -14.93
C ILE A 110 0.05 -1.81 -16.40
N THR A 111 -1.11 -1.88 -17.05
CA THR A 111 -1.34 -1.32 -18.39
C THR A 111 -2.22 -0.09 -18.26
N HIS A 112 -1.71 1.07 -18.68
CA HIS A 112 -2.46 2.32 -18.61
C HIS A 112 -3.49 2.43 -19.74
N PRO A 113 -4.68 3.01 -19.49
CA PRO A 113 -5.60 3.35 -20.55
C PRO A 113 -4.99 4.39 -21.51
N ARG A 114 -5.49 4.43 -22.74
CA ARG A 114 -5.07 5.37 -23.79
C ARG A 114 -5.73 6.76 -23.63
N ARG A 115 -5.82 7.25 -22.40
CA ARG A 115 -6.39 8.56 -22.06
C ARG A 115 -5.67 9.14 -20.85
N PRO A 116 -5.59 10.48 -20.74
CA PRO A 116 -5.03 11.11 -19.55
C PRO A 116 -5.92 10.86 -18.32
N GLY A 117 -5.34 10.95 -17.14
CA GLY A 117 -6.06 10.77 -15.88
C GLY A 117 -5.13 10.51 -14.71
N PHE A 118 -5.66 9.91 -13.66
CA PHE A 118 -4.90 9.53 -12.47
C PHE A 118 -4.99 8.03 -12.22
N VAL A 119 -3.98 7.50 -11.55
CA VAL A 119 -3.99 6.15 -11.01
C VAL A 119 -4.01 6.23 -9.50
N SER A 120 -5.00 5.59 -8.87
CA SER A 120 -4.95 5.26 -7.45
C SER A 120 -4.43 3.82 -7.29
N LEU A 121 -3.66 3.58 -6.23
CA LEU A 121 -3.11 2.26 -5.90
C LEU A 121 -3.69 1.75 -4.59
N ARG A 122 -3.94 0.45 -4.52
CA ARG A 122 -4.26 -0.27 -3.30
C ARG A 122 -3.27 -1.43 -3.17
N LEU A 123 -2.53 -1.46 -2.08
CA LEU A 123 -1.56 -2.49 -1.76
C LEU A 123 -2.06 -3.29 -0.57
N THR A 124 -1.93 -4.60 -0.63
CA THR A 124 -2.24 -5.50 0.48
C THR A 124 -1.04 -6.40 0.75
N ALA A 125 -0.68 -6.60 2.00
CA ALA A 125 0.28 -7.64 2.35
C ALA A 125 -0.20 -8.45 3.54
N THR A 126 0.10 -9.75 3.51
CA THR A 126 -0.21 -10.68 4.60
C THR A 126 1.04 -11.50 4.91
N ASP A 127 1.51 -11.44 6.16
CA ASP A 127 2.65 -12.25 6.60
C ASP A 127 2.25 -13.69 6.95
N THR A 128 3.25 -14.55 7.20
CA THR A 128 3.01 -15.97 7.56
C THR A 128 2.34 -16.17 8.92
N ALA A 129 2.25 -15.14 9.77
CA ALA A 129 1.50 -15.16 11.02
C ALA A 129 0.06 -14.62 10.87
N GLY A 130 -0.34 -14.21 9.67
CA GLY A 130 -1.67 -13.67 9.38
C GLY A 130 -1.84 -12.19 9.72
N ASN A 131 -0.77 -11.46 10.06
CA ASN A 131 -0.85 -10.01 10.18
C ASN A 131 -1.05 -9.41 8.78
N THR A 132 -1.89 -8.40 8.67
CA THR A 132 -2.26 -7.78 7.40
C THR A 132 -2.01 -6.29 7.40
N VAL A 133 -1.72 -5.76 6.21
CA VAL A 133 -1.77 -4.33 5.91
C VAL A 133 -2.57 -4.13 4.62
N THR A 134 -3.40 -3.09 4.60
CA THR A 134 -4.01 -2.54 3.39
C THR A 134 -3.69 -1.06 3.34
N GLU A 135 -3.00 -0.64 2.29
CA GLU A 135 -2.66 0.76 2.00
C GLU A 135 -3.39 1.20 0.73
N THR A 136 -4.05 2.35 0.78
CA THR A 136 -4.71 2.98 -0.37
C THR A 136 -4.15 4.38 -0.58
N ILE A 137 -3.63 4.63 -1.77
CA ILE A 137 -3.06 5.91 -2.19
C ILE A 137 -3.96 6.45 -3.30
N GLN A 138 -4.71 7.50 -3.00
CA GLN A 138 -5.59 8.16 -3.97
C GLN A 138 -4.78 9.08 -4.88
N ARG A 139 -4.97 8.93 -6.20
CA ARG A 139 -4.21 9.66 -7.24
C ARG A 139 -2.71 9.59 -6.99
N ALA A 140 -2.20 8.36 -6.83
CA ALA A 140 -0.78 8.08 -6.61
C ALA A 140 0.12 8.73 -7.68
N TYR A 141 -0.33 8.72 -8.94
CA TYR A 141 0.38 9.39 -10.05
C TYR A 141 -0.57 9.73 -11.21
N ARG A 142 -0.07 10.52 -12.15
CA ARG A 142 -0.79 10.95 -13.37
C ARG A 142 -0.47 10.05 -14.57
N ILE A 143 -1.42 9.90 -15.48
CA ILE A 143 -1.22 9.36 -16.81
C ILE A 143 -1.40 10.49 -17.83
N ALA A 144 -0.48 10.60 -18.79
CA ALA A 144 -0.58 11.51 -19.95
C ALA A 144 0.07 10.92 -21.20
#